data_AF-A0A6H2GV45-F1
#
_entry.id   AF-A0A6H2GV45-F1
#
_cell.length_a   1.000
_cell.length_b   1.000
_cell.length_c   1.000
_cell.angle_alpha   90.00
_cell.angle_beta   90.00
_cell.angle_gamma   90.00
#
_symmetry.space_group_name_H-M   'P 1'
#
loop_
_entity.id
_entity.type
_entity.pdbx_description
1 polymer ?
#
loop_
_entity_poly.entity_id
_entity_poly.type
_entity_poly.pdbx_seq_one_letter_code
_entity_poly.pdbx_strand_id
1 'polypeptide(L)'
;MLLKRLAAGAEGSLALEAASVFPLLLAVTFAWMIAALFIFQGSVLQSGAARAAEAASLHWDNSKREESGLPPAGQDDGLYGRLSQDSLLQGLFGLAAGETTASIALPAAPSSNGSLAATKLSKAAARLSPELRGEFAYRREGLERRTEARLRLPVAAAEGLAPAVRASAVVTDPVEFIRSVDLVRYYTAKFRSSRDVQPSSAGKALTEYASGRP
;
A
#
# COMPACT_ATOMS: atom_id res chain seq x y z
N MET A 1 -61.20 -5.15 -19.08
CA MET A 1 -62.07 -6.33 -19.28
C MET A 1 -61.39 -7.49 -20.02
N LEU A 2 -60.44 -7.25 -20.95
CA LEU A 2 -59.69 -8.33 -21.63
C LEU A 2 -58.82 -9.20 -20.69
N LEU A 3 -58.15 -8.59 -19.71
CA LEU A 3 -57.30 -9.31 -18.74
C LEU A 3 -58.05 -10.37 -17.91
N LYS A 4 -59.34 -10.13 -17.61
CA LYS A 4 -60.18 -11.08 -16.87
C LYS A 4 -60.65 -12.27 -17.72
N ARG A 5 -60.73 -12.11 -19.05
CA ARG A 5 -61.11 -13.19 -19.98
C ARG A 5 -59.94 -14.11 -20.32
N LEU A 6 -58.73 -13.56 -20.39
CA LEU A 6 -57.50 -14.36 -20.55
C LEU A 6 -57.21 -15.22 -19.30
N ALA A 7 -57.50 -14.71 -18.10
CA ALA A 7 -57.29 -15.46 -16.86
C ALA A 7 -58.30 -16.62 -16.61
N ALA A 8 -59.38 -16.72 -17.38
CA ALA A 8 -60.48 -17.67 -17.09
C ALA A 8 -60.42 -18.98 -17.90
N GLY A 9 -59.58 -19.06 -18.93
CA GLY A 9 -59.37 -20.29 -19.74
C GLY A 9 -57.99 -20.89 -19.50
N ALA A 10 -57.88 -22.22 -19.52
CA ALA A 10 -56.63 -22.94 -19.28
C ALA A 10 -55.46 -22.46 -20.16
N GLU A 11 -55.74 -22.09 -21.42
CA GLU A 11 -54.74 -21.56 -22.35
C GLU A 11 -54.26 -20.14 -21.99
N GLY A 12 -55.15 -19.29 -21.47
CA GLY A 12 -54.79 -17.92 -21.11
C GLY A 12 -54.11 -17.81 -19.73
N SER A 13 -54.36 -18.77 -18.82
CA SER A 13 -53.56 -18.95 -17.60
C SER A 13 -52.11 -19.32 -17.92
N LEU A 14 -51.92 -20.24 -18.87
CA LEU A 14 -50.60 -20.70 -19.32
C LEU A 14 -49.79 -19.57 -19.99
N ALA A 15 -50.46 -18.72 -20.77
CA ALA A 15 -49.85 -17.52 -21.35
C ALA A 15 -49.49 -16.46 -20.30
N LEU A 16 -50.32 -16.29 -19.25
CA LEU A 16 -50.06 -15.33 -18.17
C LEU A 16 -48.90 -15.78 -17.28
N GLU A 17 -48.84 -17.08 -16.96
CA GLU A 17 -47.72 -17.68 -16.24
C GLU A 17 -46.43 -17.53 -17.04
N ALA A 18 -46.42 -17.89 -18.34
CA ALA A 18 -45.25 -17.73 -19.19
C ALA A 18 -44.79 -16.26 -19.31
N ALA A 19 -45.74 -15.31 -19.42
CA ALA A 19 -45.45 -13.88 -19.49
C ALA A 19 -44.90 -13.29 -18.17
N SER A 20 -45.13 -13.95 -17.03
CA SER A 20 -44.60 -13.53 -15.72
C SER A 20 -43.29 -14.24 -15.35
N VAL A 21 -43.13 -15.50 -15.74
CA VAL A 21 -41.94 -16.31 -15.46
C VAL A 21 -40.75 -15.83 -16.28
N PHE A 22 -40.93 -15.49 -17.56
CA PHE A 22 -39.83 -15.01 -18.41
C PHE A 22 -39.15 -13.74 -17.87
N PRO A 23 -39.85 -12.63 -17.56
CA PRO A 23 -39.21 -11.44 -17.01
C PRO A 23 -38.61 -11.67 -15.62
N LEU A 24 -39.19 -12.57 -14.82
CA LEU A 24 -38.59 -12.97 -13.53
C LEU A 24 -37.25 -13.68 -13.73
N LEU A 25 -37.21 -14.66 -14.63
CA LEU A 25 -35.97 -15.37 -14.97
C LEU A 25 -34.93 -14.40 -15.53
N LEU A 26 -35.33 -13.47 -16.41
CA LEU A 26 -34.46 -12.44 -16.96
C LEU A 26 -33.93 -11.50 -15.85
N ALA A 27 -34.76 -11.11 -14.89
CA ALA A 27 -34.32 -10.28 -13.77
C ALA A 27 -33.32 -11.03 -12.88
N VAL A 28 -33.56 -12.32 -12.61
CA VAL A 28 -32.64 -13.16 -11.82
C VAL A 28 -31.31 -13.37 -12.55
N THR A 29 -31.32 -13.60 -13.87
CA THR A 29 -30.07 -13.74 -14.63
C THR A 29 -29.29 -12.44 -14.69
N PHE A 30 -29.95 -11.29 -14.88
CA PHE A 30 -29.27 -10.00 -14.80
C PHE A 30 -28.72 -9.71 -13.40
N ALA A 31 -29.47 -10.03 -12.34
CA ALA A 31 -28.98 -9.87 -10.98
C ALA A 31 -27.71 -10.72 -10.74
N TRP A 32 -27.70 -11.97 -11.22
CA TRP A 32 -26.51 -12.84 -11.18
C TRP A 32 -25.33 -12.28 -11.99
N MET A 33 -25.59 -11.75 -13.19
CA MET A 33 -24.55 -11.15 -14.03
C MET A 33 -23.93 -9.91 -13.36
N ILE A 34 -24.75 -9.05 -12.75
CA ILE A 34 -24.30 -7.89 -11.99
C ILE A 34 -23.46 -8.36 -10.79
N ALA A 35 -23.93 -9.36 -10.03
CA ALA A 35 -23.19 -9.90 -8.89
C ALA A 35 -21.81 -10.46 -9.31
N ALA A 36 -21.75 -11.22 -10.41
CA ALA A 36 -20.49 -11.73 -10.95
C ALA A 36 -19.52 -10.60 -11.34
N LEU A 37 -20.04 -9.54 -11.95
CA LEU A 37 -19.24 -8.36 -12.35
C LEU A 37 -18.69 -7.62 -11.12
N PHE A 38 -19.47 -7.48 -10.05
CA PHE A 38 -19.00 -6.90 -8.79
C PHE A 38 -17.86 -7.72 -8.16
N ILE A 39 -18.00 -9.06 -8.13
CA ILE A 39 -16.96 -9.96 -7.60
C ILE A 39 -15.69 -9.85 -8.45
N PHE A 40 -15.83 -9.85 -9.78
CA PHE A 40 -14.71 -9.71 -10.70
C PHE A 40 -13.96 -8.39 -10.51
N GLN A 41 -14.67 -7.26 -10.41
CA GLN A 41 -14.05 -5.95 -10.14
C GLN A 41 -13.26 -5.94 -8.83
N GLY A 42 -13.81 -6.53 -7.77
CA GLY A 42 -13.11 -6.68 -6.49
C GLY A 42 -11.80 -7.48 -6.62
N SER A 43 -11.83 -8.59 -7.35
CA SER A 43 -10.65 -9.43 -7.58
C SER A 43 -9.57 -8.72 -8.40
N VAL A 44 -9.95 -7.97 -9.44
CA VAL A 44 -8.99 -7.18 -10.24
C VAL A 44 -8.34 -6.11 -9.37
N LEU A 45 -9.11 -5.44 -8.52
CA LEU A 45 -8.60 -4.41 -7.63
C LEU A 45 -7.65 -4.99 -6.55
N GLN A 46 -7.96 -6.16 -6.01
CA GLN A 46 -7.07 -6.89 -5.07
C GLN A 46 -5.75 -7.25 -5.72
N SER A 47 -5.77 -7.78 -6.95
CA SER A 47 -4.55 -8.08 -7.69
C SER A 47 -3.73 -6.83 -7.97
N GLY A 48 -4.38 -5.72 -8.33
CA GLY A 48 -3.74 -4.42 -8.51
C GLY A 48 -3.08 -3.91 -7.22
N ALA A 49 -3.79 -4.00 -6.08
CA ALA A 49 -3.26 -3.58 -4.78
C ALA A 49 -2.06 -4.45 -4.36
N ALA A 50 -2.12 -5.76 -4.57
CA ALA A 50 -1.03 -6.68 -4.25
C ALA A 50 0.23 -6.35 -5.08
N ARG A 51 0.07 -6.22 -6.41
CA ARG A 51 1.18 -5.83 -7.31
C ARG A 51 1.78 -4.48 -6.95
N ALA A 52 0.96 -3.52 -6.53
CA ALA A 52 1.43 -2.22 -6.05
C ALA A 52 2.33 -2.38 -4.83
N ALA A 53 1.83 -3.08 -3.80
CA ALA A 53 2.57 -3.28 -2.56
C ALA A 53 3.90 -4.03 -2.81
N GLU A 54 3.87 -5.10 -3.59
CA GLU A 54 5.05 -5.90 -3.97
C GLU A 54 6.06 -5.10 -4.78
N ALA A 55 5.61 -4.32 -5.78
CA ALA A 55 6.51 -3.52 -6.60
C ALA A 55 7.28 -2.49 -5.75
N ALA A 56 6.63 -1.89 -4.75
CA ALA A 56 7.29 -0.99 -3.83
C ALA A 56 8.26 -1.70 -2.88
N SER A 57 7.91 -2.89 -2.37
CA SER A 57 8.81 -3.62 -1.47
C SER A 57 10.05 -4.14 -2.19
N LEU A 58 9.93 -4.58 -3.45
CA LEU A 58 11.04 -5.12 -4.25
C LEU A 58 12.09 -4.06 -4.61
N HIS A 59 11.69 -2.80 -4.78
CA HIS A 59 12.58 -1.70 -5.16
C HIS A 59 12.85 -0.76 -3.98
N TRP A 60 12.59 -1.23 -2.75
CA TRP A 60 12.78 -0.42 -1.56
C TRP A 60 14.27 -0.16 -1.27
N ASP A 61 15.15 -1.00 -1.82
CA ASP A 61 16.59 -0.96 -1.60
C ASP A 61 17.18 0.41 -1.94
N ASN A 62 16.87 0.94 -3.12
CA ASN A 62 17.45 2.18 -3.64
C ASN A 62 16.44 2.98 -4.49
N SER A 63 16.24 4.25 -4.15
CA SER A 63 15.30 5.14 -4.87
C SER A 63 15.69 5.41 -6.32
N LYS A 64 16.97 5.26 -6.66
CA LYS A 64 17.54 5.48 -8.00
C LYS A 64 17.55 4.23 -8.87
N ARG A 65 17.23 3.05 -8.33
CA ARG A 65 17.16 1.80 -9.09
C ARG A 65 16.18 1.91 -10.26
N GLU A 66 16.66 1.66 -11.47
CA GLU A 66 15.83 1.63 -12.68
C GLU A 66 15.26 0.22 -12.95
N GLU A 67 14.47 0.07 -14.01
CA GLU A 67 13.86 -1.22 -14.38
C GLU A 67 14.90 -2.30 -14.73
N SER A 68 16.11 -1.88 -15.13
CA SER A 68 17.29 -2.74 -15.35
C SER A 68 17.83 -3.40 -14.07
N GLY A 69 17.35 -2.97 -12.90
CA GLY A 69 17.65 -3.62 -11.63
C GLY A 69 18.88 -3.09 -10.89
N LEU A 70 19.69 -2.21 -11.48
CA LEU A 70 20.78 -1.54 -10.75
C LEU A 70 20.65 -0.02 -10.87
N PRO A 71 21.00 0.73 -9.82
CA PRO A 71 21.13 2.18 -9.90
C PRO A 71 22.34 2.55 -10.80
N PRO A 72 22.30 3.70 -11.49
CA PRO A 72 23.44 4.22 -12.22
C PRO A 72 24.66 4.40 -11.30
N ALA A 73 25.87 4.14 -11.83
CA ALA A 73 27.10 4.22 -11.05
C ALA A 73 27.26 5.61 -10.40
N GLY A 74 27.43 5.62 -9.07
CA GLY A 74 27.58 6.85 -8.27
C GLY A 74 26.27 7.56 -7.94
N GLN A 75 25.10 7.00 -8.32
CA GLN A 75 23.79 7.54 -7.98
C GLN A 75 23.06 6.62 -7.01
N ASP A 76 23.63 6.41 -5.84
CA ASP A 76 23.04 5.57 -4.79
C ASP A 76 22.38 6.39 -3.69
N ASP A 77 21.33 5.81 -3.09
CA ASP A 77 20.88 6.27 -1.78
C ASP A 77 22.05 6.14 -0.79
N GLY A 78 22.23 7.15 0.08
CA GLY A 78 23.30 7.13 1.06
C GLY A 78 23.21 5.91 1.99
N LEU A 79 24.36 5.28 2.28
CA LEU A 79 24.49 4.04 3.06
C LEU A 79 23.80 4.07 4.43
N TYR A 80 23.67 5.28 5.01
CA TYR A 80 23.08 5.52 6.32
C TYR A 80 21.77 6.31 6.28
N GLY A 81 21.23 6.60 5.09
CA GLY A 81 20.00 7.40 4.93
C GLY A 81 18.80 6.82 5.67
N ARG A 82 18.78 5.51 5.91
CA ARG A 82 17.72 4.80 6.64
C ARG A 82 17.75 5.00 8.15
N LEU A 83 18.90 5.37 8.70
CA LEU A 83 19.04 5.66 10.12
C LEU A 83 18.52 7.08 10.44
N SER A 84 18.76 8.06 9.56
CA SER A 84 18.27 9.43 9.74
C SER A 84 16.83 9.65 9.27
N GLN A 85 16.47 9.18 8.08
CA GLN A 85 15.21 9.57 7.42
C GLN A 85 14.03 8.69 7.83
N ASP A 86 14.33 7.51 8.36
CA ASP A 86 13.36 6.47 8.61
C ASP A 86 13.15 6.28 10.13
N SER A 87 13.62 7.21 10.98
CA SER A 87 13.49 7.21 12.46
C SER A 87 13.94 5.93 13.18
N LEU A 88 14.73 5.08 12.52
CA LEU A 88 15.15 3.75 12.99
C LEU A 88 15.91 3.85 14.33
N LEU A 89 16.78 4.85 14.45
CA LEU A 89 17.51 5.14 15.69
C LEU A 89 16.58 5.52 16.84
N GLN A 90 15.53 6.29 16.57
CA GLN A 90 14.61 6.75 17.61
C GLN A 90 13.74 5.58 18.11
N GLY A 91 13.31 4.68 17.21
CA GLY A 91 12.60 3.45 17.60
C GLY A 91 13.49 2.46 18.35
N LEU A 92 14.75 2.28 17.93
CA LEU A 92 15.70 1.35 18.56
C LEU A 92 16.19 1.79 19.95
N PHE A 93 16.33 3.10 20.18
CA PHE A 93 16.73 3.65 21.47
C PHE A 93 15.54 4.05 22.37
N GLY A 94 14.31 3.73 21.97
CA GLY A 94 13.10 4.06 22.73
C GLY A 94 12.80 5.55 22.85
N LEU A 95 13.40 6.38 21.99
CA LEU A 95 13.29 7.84 21.99
C LEU A 95 12.10 8.35 21.15
N ALA A 96 11.54 7.54 20.26
CA ALA A 96 10.25 7.81 19.62
C ALA A 96 9.51 6.50 19.32
N ALA A 97 8.41 6.26 20.03
CA ALA A 97 7.41 5.25 19.69
C ALA A 97 6.43 5.80 18.64
N GLY A 98 6.95 6.47 17.61
CA GLY A 98 6.15 7.05 16.54
C GLY A 98 6.08 6.10 15.35
N GLU A 99 4.88 5.61 15.04
CA GLU A 99 4.57 4.90 13.78
C GLU A 99 4.97 5.82 12.61
N THR A 100 6.18 5.62 12.07
CA THR A 100 6.65 6.45 10.95
C THR A 100 5.96 5.94 9.71
N THR A 101 4.89 6.66 9.36
CA THR A 101 4.07 6.39 8.18
C THR A 101 4.38 7.43 7.13
N ALA A 102 4.88 7.00 5.98
CA ALA A 102 4.87 7.84 4.78
C ALA A 102 3.68 7.39 3.93
N SER A 103 2.82 8.32 3.50
CA SER A 103 1.71 7.99 2.61
C SER A 103 1.61 8.98 1.44
N ILE A 104 1.11 8.48 0.32
CA ILE A 104 0.84 9.24 -0.89
C ILE A 104 -0.57 8.89 -1.39
N ALA A 105 -1.23 9.85 -2.03
CA ALA A 105 -2.49 9.61 -2.72
C ALA A 105 -2.23 9.06 -4.13
N LEU A 106 -3.09 8.15 -4.58
CA LEU A 106 -3.08 7.61 -5.94
C LEU A 106 -4.20 8.26 -6.80
N PRO A 107 -3.93 8.60 -8.07
CA PRO A 107 -2.64 8.46 -8.75
C PRO A 107 -1.60 9.49 -8.27
N ALA A 108 -0.37 9.04 -8.07
CA ALA A 108 0.69 9.89 -7.53
C ALA A 108 1.49 10.55 -8.66
N ALA A 109 1.69 11.87 -8.56
CA ALA A 109 2.69 12.55 -9.35
C ALA A 109 4.09 12.28 -8.77
N PRO A 110 5.15 12.20 -9.61
CA PRO A 110 6.52 12.08 -9.11
C PRO A 110 6.85 13.31 -8.25
N SER A 111 7.00 13.11 -6.94
CA SER A 111 7.31 14.18 -5.99
C SER A 111 8.75 14.07 -5.51
N SER A 112 9.57 15.08 -5.81
CA SER A 112 10.95 15.20 -5.31
C SER A 112 11.05 15.84 -3.92
N ASN A 113 9.97 16.42 -3.41
CA ASN A 113 9.97 17.26 -2.21
C ASN A 113 9.42 16.54 -0.96
N GLY A 114 9.31 15.20 -0.99
CA GLY A 114 8.85 14.38 0.12
C GLY A 114 9.98 13.71 0.90
N SER A 115 9.65 12.95 1.95
CA SER A 115 10.59 12.03 2.58
C SER A 115 11.08 10.98 1.57
N LEU A 116 12.26 10.38 1.77
CA LEU A 116 12.76 9.32 0.88
C LEU A 116 11.76 8.17 0.73
N ALA A 117 11.07 7.81 1.82
CA ALA A 117 9.99 6.83 1.77
C ALA A 117 8.84 7.28 0.85
N ALA A 118 8.40 8.54 0.91
CA ALA A 118 7.39 9.08 0.00
C ALA A 118 7.87 9.11 -1.46
N THR A 119 9.14 9.45 -1.72
CA THR A 119 9.73 9.39 -3.07
C THR A 119 9.75 7.96 -3.60
N LYS A 120 10.14 6.98 -2.79
CA LYS A 120 10.12 5.54 -3.15
C LYS A 120 8.70 5.06 -3.46
N LEU A 121 7.73 5.44 -2.64
CA LEU A 121 6.32 5.15 -2.89
C LEU A 121 5.84 5.80 -4.20
N SER A 122 6.22 7.06 -4.47
CA SER A 122 5.80 7.77 -5.69
C SER A 122 6.37 7.12 -6.96
N LYS A 123 7.61 6.62 -6.90
CA LYS A 123 8.24 5.91 -8.01
C LYS A 123 7.59 4.56 -8.25
N ALA A 124 7.24 3.84 -7.19
CA ALA A 124 6.49 2.60 -7.30
C ALA A 124 5.06 2.85 -7.83
N ALA A 125 4.41 3.93 -7.39
CA ALA A 125 3.09 4.33 -7.87
C ALA A 125 3.09 4.75 -9.36
N ALA A 126 4.19 5.30 -9.88
CA ALA A 126 4.31 5.63 -11.30
C ALA A 126 4.24 4.39 -12.22
N ARG A 127 4.43 3.18 -11.69
CA ARG A 127 4.29 1.91 -12.43
C ARG A 127 2.86 1.36 -12.41
N LEU A 128 1.96 1.99 -11.66
CA LEU A 128 0.56 1.59 -11.56
C LEU A 128 -0.28 2.25 -12.65
N SER A 129 -1.41 1.63 -12.97
CA SER A 129 -2.39 2.24 -13.89
C SER A 129 -2.89 3.58 -13.31
N PRO A 130 -2.95 4.66 -14.10
CA PRO A 130 -3.44 5.96 -13.66
C PRO A 130 -4.93 5.95 -13.27
N GLU A 131 -5.65 4.90 -13.64
CA GLU A 131 -7.07 4.71 -13.29
C GLU A 131 -7.27 4.30 -11.82
N LEU A 132 -6.20 3.82 -11.16
CA LEU A 132 -6.26 3.40 -9.77
C LEU A 132 -6.29 4.61 -8.83
N ARG A 133 -7.32 4.66 -7.98
CA ARG A 133 -7.51 5.70 -6.96
C ARG A 133 -7.37 5.10 -5.58
N GLY A 134 -6.76 5.84 -4.66
CA GLY A 134 -6.57 5.34 -3.31
C GLY A 134 -5.43 5.99 -2.54
N GLU A 135 -4.91 5.26 -1.57
CA GLU A 135 -3.76 5.64 -0.75
C GLU A 135 -2.69 4.55 -0.86
N PHE A 136 -1.43 4.96 -0.94
CA PHE A 136 -0.29 4.06 -0.84
C PHE A 136 0.61 4.50 0.31
N ALA A 137 0.86 3.60 1.26
CA ALA A 137 1.55 3.90 2.49
C ALA A 137 2.72 2.95 2.76
N TYR A 138 3.72 3.46 3.46
CA TYR A 138 4.78 2.69 4.09
C TYR A 138 4.57 2.77 5.59
N ARG A 139 4.47 1.62 6.24
CA ARG A 139 4.31 1.49 7.68
C ARG A 139 5.51 0.79 8.28
N ARG A 140 5.82 1.20 9.49
CA ARG A 140 6.82 0.56 10.34
C ARG A 140 6.24 0.27 11.71
N GLU A 141 6.33 -0.99 12.09
CA GLU A 141 5.91 -1.49 13.40
C GLU A 141 7.12 -2.19 14.04
N GLY A 142 7.85 -1.45 14.89
CA GLY A 142 9.10 -1.92 15.50
C GLY A 142 10.19 -2.19 14.46
N LEU A 143 10.57 -3.46 14.29
CA LEU A 143 11.56 -3.91 13.31
C LEU A 143 10.91 -4.32 11.97
N GLU A 144 9.59 -4.50 11.95
CA GLU A 144 8.88 -4.89 10.75
C GLU A 144 8.50 -3.67 9.91
N ARG A 145 8.66 -3.81 8.60
CA ARG A 145 8.42 -2.76 7.60
C ARG A 145 7.52 -3.31 6.53
N ARG A 146 6.46 -2.60 6.19
CA ARG A 146 5.49 -3.02 5.19
C ARG A 146 5.07 -1.86 4.30
N THR A 147 4.88 -2.15 3.02
CA THR A 147 4.16 -1.28 2.08
C THR A 147 2.70 -1.70 2.07
N GLU A 148 1.78 -0.75 1.99
CA GLU A 148 0.34 -0.99 2.07
C GLU A 148 -0.38 -0.17 1.01
N ALA A 149 -1.06 -0.83 0.08
CA ALA A 149 -1.92 -0.21 -0.92
C ALA A 149 -3.38 -0.34 -0.51
N ARG A 150 -4.08 0.80 -0.48
CA ARG A 150 -5.54 0.89 -0.29
C ARG A 150 -6.16 1.46 -1.54
N LEU A 151 -6.79 0.61 -2.35
CA LEU A 151 -7.41 1.01 -3.59
C LEU A 151 -8.93 1.10 -3.43
N ARG A 152 -9.56 2.09 -4.07
CA ARG A 152 -11.01 2.30 -4.06
C ARG A 152 -11.61 1.88 -5.40
N LEU A 153 -12.78 1.25 -5.36
CA LEU A 153 -13.51 0.94 -6.58
C LEU A 153 -14.01 2.23 -7.25
N PRO A 154 -13.87 2.39 -8.57
CA PRO A 154 -14.33 3.58 -9.30
C PRO A 154 -15.86 3.72 -9.36
N VAL A 155 -16.60 2.64 -9.06
CA VAL A 155 -18.07 2.57 -9.17
C VAL A 155 -18.80 3.16 -7.95
N ALA A 156 -18.13 3.38 -6.83
CA ALA A 156 -18.78 3.93 -5.64
C ALA A 156 -18.73 5.47 -5.64
N ALA A 157 -19.77 6.09 -6.19
CA ALA A 157 -19.94 7.54 -6.32
C ALA A 157 -20.13 8.29 -4.98
N ALA A 158 -20.20 7.61 -3.84
CA ALA A 158 -20.33 8.23 -2.53
C ALA A 158 -19.02 8.11 -1.73
N GLU A 159 -18.40 9.25 -1.45
CA GLU A 159 -17.28 9.32 -0.51
C GLU A 159 -17.72 8.73 0.85
N GLY A 160 -17.06 7.65 1.29
CA GLY A 160 -17.30 7.02 2.60
C GLY A 160 -17.89 5.61 2.56
N LEU A 161 -18.54 5.20 1.47
CA LEU A 161 -19.11 3.84 1.31
C LEU A 161 -18.40 2.98 0.27
N ALA A 162 -17.34 3.52 -0.36
CA ALA A 162 -16.60 2.81 -1.39
C ALA A 162 -15.88 1.59 -0.79
N PRO A 163 -16.16 0.36 -1.26
CA PRO A 163 -15.38 -0.80 -0.87
C PRO A 163 -13.91 -0.53 -1.21
N ALA A 164 -13.08 -0.54 -0.17
CA ALA A 164 -11.65 -0.34 -0.27
C ALA A 164 -10.97 -1.69 -0.16
N VAL A 165 -10.09 -1.96 -1.12
CA VAL A 165 -9.28 -3.16 -1.13
C VAL A 165 -7.91 -2.83 -0.55
N ARG A 166 -7.47 -3.64 0.42
CA ARG A 166 -6.19 -3.50 1.11
C ARG A 166 -5.28 -4.66 0.73
N ALA A 167 -4.05 -4.34 0.36
CA ALA A 167 -2.97 -5.31 0.24
C ALA A 167 -1.70 -4.75 0.89
N SER A 168 -0.87 -5.64 1.44
CA SER A 168 0.38 -5.27 2.07
C SER A 168 1.50 -6.24 1.72
N ALA A 169 2.71 -5.73 1.56
CA ALA A 169 3.91 -6.52 1.31
C ALA A 169 5.00 -6.16 2.32
N VAL A 170 5.76 -7.15 2.77
CA VAL A 170 6.87 -6.95 3.71
C VAL A 170 8.09 -6.42 2.96
N VAL A 171 8.72 -5.38 3.51
CA VAL A 171 9.96 -4.82 2.99
C VAL A 171 11.14 -5.60 3.56
N THR A 172 11.68 -6.50 2.73
CA THR A 172 12.84 -7.31 3.08
C THR A 172 14.12 -6.66 2.56
N ASP A 173 14.99 -6.25 3.48
CA ASP A 173 16.33 -5.79 3.16
C ASP A 173 17.33 -6.41 4.15
N PRO A 174 17.95 -7.54 3.78
CA PRO A 174 18.80 -8.29 4.70
C PRO A 174 20.09 -7.56 5.04
N VAL A 175 20.66 -6.80 4.10
CA VAL A 175 21.93 -6.07 4.31
C VAL A 175 21.73 -4.98 5.36
N GLU A 176 20.65 -4.21 5.24
CA GLU A 176 20.31 -3.17 6.21
C GLU A 176 19.88 -3.74 7.56
N PHE A 177 19.23 -4.90 7.56
CA PHE A 177 18.87 -5.58 8.80
C PHE A 177 20.13 -5.95 9.60
N ILE A 178 21.12 -6.58 8.97
CA ILE A 178 22.38 -6.94 9.62
C ILE A 178 23.10 -5.70 10.14
N ARG A 179 23.19 -4.64 9.33
CA ARG A 179 23.83 -3.37 9.73
C ARG A 179 23.11 -2.74 10.93
N SER A 180 21.78 -2.75 10.95
CA SER A 180 20.99 -2.18 12.04
C SER A 180 21.20 -2.96 13.33
N VAL A 181 21.18 -4.29 13.27
CA VAL A 181 21.41 -5.17 14.42
C VAL A 181 22.83 -5.01 14.98
N ASP A 182 23.84 -4.95 14.11
CA ASP A 182 25.23 -4.76 14.54
C ASP A 182 25.46 -3.38 15.16
N LEU A 183 24.88 -2.33 14.57
CA LEU A 183 24.92 -0.97 15.12
C LEU A 183 24.28 -0.92 16.51
N VAL A 184 23.12 -1.55 16.70
CA VAL A 184 22.47 -1.67 18.01
C VAL A 184 23.37 -2.39 18.99
N ARG A 185 23.93 -3.54 18.60
CA ARG A 185 24.81 -4.33 19.48
C ARG A 185 26.05 -3.53 19.91
N TYR A 186 26.68 -2.84 18.97
CA TYR A 186 27.86 -2.03 19.23
C TYR A 186 27.55 -0.86 20.18
N TYR A 187 26.53 -0.06 19.88
CA TYR A 187 26.21 1.11 20.69
C TYR A 187 25.63 0.74 22.06
N THR A 188 24.83 -0.33 22.16
CA THR A 188 24.36 -0.82 23.47
C THR A 188 25.49 -1.30 24.36
N ALA A 189 26.48 -2.01 23.81
CA ALA A 189 27.69 -2.38 24.55
C ALA A 189 28.48 -1.13 24.97
N LYS A 190 28.62 -0.16 24.07
CA LYS A 190 29.34 1.10 24.32
C LYS A 190 28.69 1.94 25.42
N PHE A 191 27.36 2.10 25.41
CA PHE A 191 26.65 2.83 26.47
C PHE A 191 26.70 2.11 27.82
N ARG A 192 26.77 0.77 27.83
CA ARG A 192 26.99 0.02 29.08
C ARG A 192 28.40 0.21 29.63
N SER A 193 29.41 0.36 28.77
CA SER A 193 30.80 0.53 29.19
C SER A 193 31.20 1.98 29.50
N SER A 194 30.56 2.97 28.87
CA SER A 194 30.92 4.38 29.00
C SER A 194 29.92 5.13 29.90
N ARG A 195 30.42 5.70 31.01
CA ARG A 195 29.60 6.55 31.91
C ARG A 195 29.27 7.93 31.34
N ASP A 196 30.00 8.38 30.31
CA ASP A 196 29.88 9.74 29.75
C ASP A 196 28.96 9.86 28.53
N VAL A 197 28.48 8.75 27.95
CA VAL A 197 27.72 8.81 26.69
C VAL A 197 26.25 8.46 26.93
N GLN A 198 25.39 9.47 26.87
CA GLN A 198 23.94 9.30 26.98
C GLN A 198 23.32 8.81 25.65
N PRO A 199 22.35 7.88 25.68
CA PRO A 199 21.68 7.38 24.47
C PRO A 199 21.02 8.49 23.63
N SER A 200 20.48 9.51 24.29
CA SER A 200 19.81 10.65 23.66
C SER A 200 20.76 11.57 22.88
N SER A 201 22.00 11.75 23.34
CA SER A 201 23.01 12.57 22.64
C SER A 201 23.59 11.84 21.44
N ALA A 202 23.77 10.52 21.54
CA ALA A 202 24.20 9.70 20.40
C ALA A 202 23.15 9.65 19.28
N GLY A 203 21.86 9.58 19.63
CA GLY A 203 20.78 9.67 18.65
C GLY A 203 20.83 10.96 17.84
N LYS A 204 21.06 12.10 18.52
CA LYS A 204 21.19 13.42 17.88
C LYS A 204 22.41 13.50 16.95
N ALA A 205 23.58 13.08 17.43
CA ALA A 205 24.82 13.09 16.63
C ALA A 205 24.72 12.21 15.37
N LEU A 206 24.05 11.07 15.48
CA LEU A 206 23.83 10.18 14.32
C LEU A 206 22.86 10.78 13.31
N THR A 207 21.79 11.46 13.75
CA THR A 207 20.90 12.20 12.82
C THR A 207 21.61 13.36 12.14
N GLU A 208 22.50 14.07 12.83
CA GLU A 208 23.29 15.18 12.28
C GLU A 208 24.25 14.67 11.19
N TYR A 209 25.06 13.65 11.52
CA TYR A 209 25.96 12.99 10.58
C TYR A 209 25.22 12.43 9.35
N ALA A 210 24.10 11.74 9.57
CA ALA A 210 23.33 11.14 8.48
C ALA A 210 22.44 12.15 7.73
N SER A 211 22.41 13.42 8.14
CA SER A 211 21.83 14.53 7.37
C SER A 211 22.84 15.27 6.48
N GLY A 212 24.12 14.87 6.51
CA GLY A 212 25.19 15.49 5.74
C GLY A 212 25.57 16.89 6.21
N ARG A 213 25.16 17.27 7.43
CA ARG A 213 25.65 18.48 8.09
C ARG A 213 26.83 18.08 8.99
N PRO A 214 28.00 18.72 8.82
CA PRO A 214 29.16 18.47 9.66
C PRO A 214 28.92 18.87 11.12
#